data_AF-A0A2N1QP41-F1
#
_entry.id   AF-A0A2N1QP41-F1
#
_cell.length_a   1.000
_cell.length_b   1.000
_cell.length_c   1.000
_cell.angle_alpha   90.00
_cell.angle_beta   90.00
_cell.angle_gamma   90.00
#
_symmetry.space_group_name_H-M   'P 1'
#
loop_
_entity.id
_entity.type
_entity.pdbx_description
1 polymer ?
#
loop_
_entity_poly.entity_id
_entity_poly.type
_entity_poly.pdbx_seq_one_letter_code
_entity_poly.pdbx_strand_id
1 'polypeptide(L)'
;MVFVLAGSAGAADFEVKEVLAGEGMVSSAHELASQAGVEILQKGGNAIDAAVATMLALNVVESNASGIGGGGFMTIRFAKTGEVVELDYREVAPYSATKDMYASEASKQAKESVLGGKAVGVPGIVMGIFTALEKYGTMSFAEVAEPALRLAEEGFEVHPMQNGIITDEFEKLAKYSPECAFLPGGLPAEAGTVLKQPELAK
;
A
#
# COMPACT_ATOMS: atom_id res chain seq x y z
N MET A 1 32.53 4.70 32.66
CA MET A 1 33.23 3.84 31.67
C MET A 1 32.21 2.82 31.19
N VAL A 2 31.58 3.07 30.04
CA VAL A 2 30.60 2.16 29.45
C VAL A 2 31.26 1.56 28.22
N PHE A 3 31.45 0.25 28.23
CA PHE A 3 31.92 -0.53 27.08
C PHE A 3 30.72 -0.80 26.17
N VAL A 4 30.83 -0.45 24.89
CA VAL A 4 29.94 -0.96 23.83
C VAL A 4 30.73 -1.98 23.02
N LEU A 5 30.31 -3.25 23.08
CA LEU A 5 30.76 -4.29 22.16
C LEU A 5 29.98 -4.12 20.85
N ALA A 6 30.67 -3.74 19.78
CA ALA A 6 30.14 -3.85 18.43
C ALA A 6 30.39 -5.27 17.91
N GLY A 7 29.34 -6.09 17.86
CA GLY A 7 29.34 -7.35 17.12
C GLY A 7 29.02 -7.07 15.66
N SER A 8 29.98 -7.29 14.76
CA SER A 8 29.75 -7.24 13.31
C SER A 8 28.99 -8.48 12.87
N ALA A 9 27.66 -8.40 12.83
CA ALA A 9 26.91 -9.16 11.84
C ALA A 9 27.08 -8.42 10.51
N GLY A 10 27.36 -9.14 9.41
CA GLY A 10 27.47 -8.54 8.09
C GLY A 10 26.17 -7.85 7.71
N ALA A 11 26.07 -6.56 8.00
CA ALA A 11 25.06 -5.69 7.47
C ALA A 11 25.46 -5.41 6.03
N ALA A 12 24.54 -5.60 5.08
CA ALA A 12 24.61 -4.78 3.88
C ALA A 12 24.73 -3.32 4.35
N ASP A 13 25.68 -2.56 3.78
CA ASP A 13 25.83 -1.15 4.10
C ASP A 13 24.54 -0.43 3.67
N PHE A 14 23.59 -0.31 4.59
CA PHE A 14 22.43 0.54 4.43
C PHE A 14 22.91 1.97 4.62
N GLU A 15 23.07 2.70 3.52
CA GLU A 15 23.33 4.13 3.57
C GLU A 15 22.08 4.84 4.11
N VAL A 16 22.09 5.19 5.41
CA VAL A 16 21.03 5.98 6.02
C VAL A 16 21.15 7.41 5.49
N LYS A 17 20.26 7.77 4.57
CA LYS A 17 20.12 9.15 4.07
C LYS A 17 19.09 9.88 4.90
N GLU A 18 19.55 10.77 5.77
CA GLU A 18 18.68 11.70 6.47
C GLU A 18 18.12 12.74 5.49
N VAL A 19 16.82 13.01 5.58
CA VAL A 19 16.13 14.04 4.79
C VAL A 19 15.58 15.12 5.72
N LEU A 20 15.93 16.37 5.46
CA LEU A 20 15.43 17.54 6.18
C LEU A 20 14.54 18.37 5.24
N ALA A 21 13.40 18.84 5.74
CA ALA A 21 12.49 19.69 4.98
C ALA A 21 11.89 20.79 5.87
N GLY A 22 11.72 21.99 5.31
CA GLY A 22 11.24 23.16 6.04
C GLY A 22 9.72 23.38 6.00
N GLU A 23 9.03 22.84 4.99
CA GLU A 23 7.62 23.17 4.71
C GLU A 23 6.67 21.97 4.78
N GLY A 24 7.16 20.76 4.51
CA GLY A 24 6.39 19.53 4.55
C GLY A 24 7.28 18.30 4.41
N MET A 25 6.80 17.16 4.90
CA MET A 25 7.53 15.89 4.87
C MET A 25 6.56 14.75 4.60
N VAL A 26 6.97 13.79 3.77
CA VAL A 26 6.26 12.53 3.53
C VAL A 26 7.27 11.39 3.69
N SER A 27 6.85 10.33 4.35
CA SER A 27 7.63 9.11 4.51
C SER A 27 6.73 7.90 4.26
N SER A 28 7.17 7.01 3.38
CA SER A 28 6.49 5.75 3.04
C SER A 28 7.52 4.66 2.72
N ALA A 29 7.07 3.41 2.63
CA ALA A 29 7.93 2.26 2.36
C ALA A 29 8.47 2.22 0.91
N HIS A 30 7.83 2.93 -0.02
CA HIS A 30 8.29 3.06 -1.40
C HIS A 30 8.57 4.53 -1.78
N GLU A 31 9.68 4.79 -2.47
CA GLU A 31 10.11 6.16 -2.83
C GLU A 31 9.11 6.89 -3.73
N LEU A 32 8.59 6.22 -4.76
CA LEU A 32 7.58 6.77 -5.68
C LEU A 32 6.28 7.17 -4.95
N ALA A 33 5.93 6.47 -3.87
CA ALA A 33 4.77 6.84 -3.05
C ALA A 33 5.04 8.05 -2.14
N SER A 34 6.27 8.20 -1.65
CA SER A 34 6.69 9.42 -0.94
C SER A 34 6.68 10.61 -1.90
N GLN A 35 7.19 10.41 -3.12
CA GLN A 35 7.20 11.43 -4.18
C GLN A 35 5.77 11.85 -4.57
N ALA A 36 4.82 10.92 -4.68
CA ALA A 36 3.42 11.22 -4.94
C ALA A 36 2.81 12.14 -3.86
N GLY A 37 3.06 11.85 -2.58
CA GLY A 37 2.60 12.71 -1.49
C GLY A 37 3.28 14.09 -1.50
N VAL A 38 4.60 14.13 -1.77
CA VAL A 38 5.35 15.39 -1.90
C VAL A 38 4.82 16.24 -3.06
N GLU A 39 4.50 15.63 -4.20
CA GLU A 39 3.91 16.33 -5.34
C GLU A 39 2.59 17.01 -4.96
N ILE A 40 1.74 16.34 -4.19
CA ILE A 40 0.48 16.91 -3.71
C ILE A 40 0.71 18.06 -2.72
N LEU A 41 1.68 17.93 -1.80
CA LEU A 41 2.06 19.05 -0.93
C LEU A 41 2.57 20.25 -1.76
N GLN A 42 3.38 20.01 -2.78
CA GLN A 42 3.90 21.06 -3.67
C GLN A 42 2.81 21.73 -4.51
N LYS A 43 1.74 20.99 -4.85
CA LYS A 43 0.54 21.52 -5.50
C LYS A 43 -0.38 22.31 -4.55
N GLY A 44 -0.01 22.42 -3.27
CA GLY A 44 -0.75 23.17 -2.26
C GLY A 44 -1.80 22.36 -1.50
N GLY A 45 -1.82 21.04 -1.69
CA GLY A 45 -2.64 20.13 -0.88
C GLY A 45 -2.17 20.07 0.57
N ASN A 46 -3.05 19.64 1.46
CA ASN A 46 -2.73 19.47 2.87
C ASN A 46 -2.15 18.07 3.17
N ALA A 47 -1.83 17.81 4.44
CA ALA A 47 -1.29 16.50 4.86
C ALA A 47 -2.24 15.31 4.61
N ILE A 48 -3.56 15.55 4.61
CA ILE A 48 -4.57 14.54 4.32
C ILE A 48 -4.60 14.24 2.82
N ASP A 49 -4.59 15.27 1.97
CA ASP A 49 -4.51 15.10 0.51
C ASP A 49 -3.24 14.32 0.12
N ALA A 50 -2.10 14.69 0.70
CA ALA A 50 -0.82 14.02 0.49
C ALA A 50 -0.82 12.57 0.98
N ALA A 51 -1.42 12.29 2.14
CA ALA A 51 -1.56 10.93 2.65
C ALA A 51 -2.41 10.05 1.73
N VAL A 52 -3.50 10.60 1.17
CA VAL A 52 -4.33 9.90 0.19
C VAL A 52 -3.55 9.59 -1.09
N ALA A 53 -2.80 10.56 -1.63
CA ALA A 53 -1.97 10.33 -2.81
C ALA A 53 -0.86 9.31 -2.58
N THR A 54 -0.19 9.35 -1.42
CA THR A 54 0.79 8.34 -1.03
C THR A 54 0.15 6.95 -0.93
N MET A 55 -1.03 6.82 -0.30
CA MET A 55 -1.73 5.54 -0.21
C MET A 55 -2.14 4.99 -1.58
N LEU A 56 -2.64 5.85 -2.48
CA LEU A 56 -2.99 5.45 -3.84
C LEU A 56 -1.74 5.04 -4.63
N ALA A 57 -0.60 5.71 -4.46
CA ALA A 57 0.65 5.30 -5.08
C ALA A 57 1.15 3.97 -4.50
N LEU A 58 1.07 3.74 -3.19
CA LEU A 58 1.42 2.45 -2.56
C LEU A 58 0.58 1.29 -3.11
N ASN A 59 -0.71 1.50 -3.36
CA ASN A 59 -1.57 0.51 -4.02
C ASN A 59 -1.01 0.06 -5.40
N VAL A 60 -0.25 0.93 -6.07
CA VAL A 60 0.38 0.62 -7.37
C VAL A 60 1.76 -0.01 -7.15
N VAL A 61 2.65 0.64 -6.41
CA VAL A 61 4.08 0.29 -6.36
C VAL A 61 4.44 -0.74 -5.27
N GLU A 62 3.56 -0.93 -4.27
CA GLU A 62 3.73 -1.87 -3.15
C GLU A 62 2.42 -2.65 -2.90
N SER A 63 1.83 -3.15 -3.99
CA SER A 63 0.51 -3.80 -4.03
C SER A 63 0.37 -5.04 -3.13
N ASN A 64 1.48 -5.65 -2.72
CA ASN A 64 1.48 -6.78 -1.79
C ASN A 64 1.17 -6.39 -0.34
N ALA A 65 1.36 -5.11 0.02
CA ALA A 65 1.28 -4.64 1.41
C ALA A 65 -0.01 -3.88 1.71
N SER A 66 -0.50 -3.06 0.77
CA SER A 66 -1.70 -2.26 0.94
C SER A 66 -2.40 -1.99 -0.39
N GLY A 67 -3.69 -1.69 -0.34
CA GLY A 67 -4.43 -1.34 -1.55
C GLY A 67 -5.93 -1.22 -1.37
N ILE A 68 -6.63 -0.79 -2.42
CA ILE A 68 -8.08 -0.53 -2.40
C ILE A 68 -8.93 -1.78 -2.05
N GLY A 69 -8.34 -2.98 -2.15
CA GLY A 69 -8.93 -4.25 -1.75
C GLY A 69 -8.85 -4.56 -0.25
N GLY A 70 -8.31 -3.67 0.59
CA GLY A 70 -8.16 -3.88 2.03
C GLY A 70 -8.83 -2.79 2.90
N GLY A 71 -8.27 -2.59 4.08
CA GLY A 71 -8.74 -1.64 5.10
C GLY A 71 -7.58 -1.02 5.88
N GLY A 72 -7.89 -0.14 6.82
CA GLY A 72 -6.86 0.53 7.60
C GLY A 72 -7.41 1.58 8.57
N PHE A 73 -6.47 2.38 9.06
CA PHE A 73 -6.70 3.41 10.06
C PHE A 73 -5.92 4.66 9.66
N MET A 74 -6.51 5.85 9.83
CA MET A 74 -5.84 7.12 9.59
C MET A 74 -5.98 8.02 10.82
N THR A 75 -4.87 8.23 11.51
CA THR A 75 -4.75 9.18 12.61
C THR A 75 -4.39 10.57 12.07
N ILE A 76 -5.26 11.54 12.32
CA ILE A 76 -5.10 12.93 11.88
C ILE A 76 -4.96 13.82 13.10
N ARG A 77 -3.92 14.66 13.13
CA ARG A 77 -3.76 15.70 14.16
C ARG A 77 -3.86 17.09 13.53
N PHE A 78 -4.85 17.88 13.94
CA PHE A 78 -5.04 19.23 13.44
C PHE A 78 -4.12 20.22 14.15
N ALA A 79 -3.21 20.84 13.40
CA ALA A 79 -2.21 21.75 13.97
C ALA A 79 -2.81 22.96 14.71
N LYS A 80 -3.94 23.49 14.22
CA LYS A 80 -4.59 24.69 14.78
C LYS A 80 -5.31 24.43 16.10
N THR A 81 -6.01 23.30 16.20
CA THR A 81 -6.86 22.98 17.35
C THR A 81 -6.19 22.01 18.33
N GLY A 82 -5.18 21.26 17.88
CA GLY A 82 -4.58 20.15 18.61
C GLY A 82 -5.47 18.90 18.64
N GLU A 83 -6.66 18.93 18.03
CA GLU A 83 -7.59 17.81 17.95
C GLU A 83 -6.95 16.63 17.20
N VAL A 84 -7.25 15.42 17.66
CA VAL A 84 -6.87 14.17 17.03
C VAL A 84 -8.12 13.43 16.61
N VAL A 85 -8.20 13.07 15.34
CA VAL A 85 -9.27 12.27 14.75
C VAL A 85 -8.68 10.95 14.29
N GLU A 86 -9.42 9.87 14.50
CA GLU A 86 -9.13 8.55 13.95
C GLU A 86 -10.20 8.19 12.93
N LEU A 87 -9.80 7.90 11.69
CA LEU A 87 -10.68 7.30 10.70
C LEU A 87 -10.42 5.80 10.64
N ASP A 88 -11.37 5.02 11.16
CA ASP A 88 -11.39 3.57 11.07
C ASP A 88 -12.15 3.15 9.81
N TYR A 89 -11.42 2.58 8.85
CA TYR A 89 -11.93 1.96 7.64
C TYR A 89 -11.40 0.53 7.53
N ARG A 90 -11.29 -0.16 8.67
CA ARG A 90 -10.93 -1.57 8.74
C ARG A 90 -11.97 -2.43 8.06
N GLU A 91 -11.53 -3.53 7.44
CA GLU A 91 -12.43 -4.49 6.85
C GLU A 91 -13.35 -5.11 7.90
N VAL A 92 -14.59 -5.40 7.49
CA VAL A 92 -15.57 -6.10 8.33
C VAL A 92 -15.93 -7.45 7.73
N ALA A 93 -16.32 -8.40 8.59
CA ALA A 93 -16.81 -9.68 8.13
C ALA A 93 -18.10 -9.47 7.31
N PRO A 94 -18.26 -10.17 6.16
CA PRO A 94 -19.49 -10.08 5.37
C PRO A 94 -20.69 -10.64 6.15
N TYR A 95 -21.90 -10.24 5.78
CA TYR A 95 -23.13 -10.67 6.47
C TYR A 95 -23.35 -12.19 6.48
N SER A 96 -22.78 -12.90 5.51
CA SER A 96 -22.82 -14.36 5.42
C SER A 96 -21.80 -15.08 6.31
N ALA A 97 -20.91 -14.35 6.99
CA ALA A 97 -19.91 -14.95 7.87
C ALA A 97 -20.58 -15.63 9.08
N THR A 98 -20.07 -16.80 9.46
CA THR A 98 -20.51 -17.53 10.65
C THR A 98 -19.34 -17.75 11.60
N LYS A 99 -19.66 -17.92 12.89
CA LYS A 99 -18.65 -18.14 13.95
C LYS A 99 -17.74 -19.34 13.66
N ASP A 100 -18.25 -20.34 12.96
CA ASP A 100 -17.62 -21.64 12.73
C ASP A 100 -17.17 -21.87 11.27
N MET A 101 -17.19 -20.83 10.42
CA MET A 101 -16.86 -20.94 8.98
C MET A 101 -15.45 -21.49 8.68
N TYR A 102 -14.56 -21.50 9.69
CA TYR A 102 -13.20 -22.05 9.61
C TYR A 102 -12.93 -23.27 10.52
N ALA A 103 -13.94 -23.78 11.21
CA ALA A 103 -13.74 -24.76 12.28
C ALA A 103 -13.40 -26.17 11.77
N SER A 104 -13.82 -26.51 10.54
CA SER A 104 -13.63 -27.85 9.98
C SER A 104 -12.17 -28.15 9.63
N GLU A 105 -11.76 -29.42 9.74
CA GLU A 105 -10.42 -29.85 9.33
C GLU A 105 -10.15 -29.59 7.84
N ALA A 106 -11.17 -29.75 6.99
CA ALA A 106 -11.06 -29.41 5.57
C ALA A 106 -10.72 -27.93 5.36
N SER A 107 -11.36 -27.03 6.11
CA SER A 107 -11.10 -25.59 6.07
C SER A 107 -9.68 -25.23 6.52
N LYS A 108 -9.21 -25.85 7.61
CA LYS A 108 -7.83 -25.69 8.11
C LYS A 108 -6.80 -26.19 7.10
N GLN A 109 -7.01 -27.37 6.52
CA GLN A 109 -6.11 -27.96 5.53
C GLN A 109 -6.06 -27.10 4.25
N ALA A 110 -7.20 -26.57 3.82
CA ALA A 110 -7.29 -25.65 2.68
C ALA A 110 -6.85 -24.21 3.02
N LYS A 111 -6.54 -23.92 4.28
CA LYS A 111 -6.16 -22.59 4.80
C LYS A 111 -7.18 -21.49 4.47
N GLU A 112 -8.47 -21.80 4.52
CA GLU A 112 -9.54 -20.88 4.08
C GLU A 112 -9.62 -19.57 4.90
N SER A 113 -8.96 -19.49 6.06
CA SER A 113 -8.88 -18.27 6.87
C SER A 113 -7.87 -17.24 6.34
N VAL A 114 -7.00 -17.64 5.41
CA VAL A 114 -5.96 -16.78 4.82
C VAL A 114 -5.88 -16.91 3.29
N LEU A 115 -6.62 -17.84 2.70
CA LEU A 115 -6.58 -18.12 1.27
C LEU A 115 -7.98 -18.32 0.68
N GLY A 116 -8.23 -17.69 -0.46
CA GLY A 116 -9.51 -17.77 -1.17
C GLY A 116 -10.59 -16.83 -0.61
N GLY A 117 -11.76 -16.83 -1.23
CA GLY A 117 -12.79 -15.81 -0.99
C GLY A 117 -13.35 -15.76 0.44
N LYS A 118 -13.29 -16.86 1.21
CA LYS A 118 -13.73 -16.85 2.60
C LYS A 118 -12.88 -15.94 3.49
N ALA A 119 -11.58 -15.84 3.20
CA ALA A 119 -10.63 -15.01 3.95
C ALA A 119 -10.81 -13.50 3.72
N VAL A 120 -11.63 -13.10 2.74
CA VAL A 120 -11.78 -11.70 2.32
C VAL A 120 -12.80 -10.99 3.21
N GLY A 121 -12.36 -9.96 3.93
CA GLY A 121 -13.24 -8.98 4.56
C GLY A 121 -13.78 -7.98 3.55
N VAL A 122 -14.88 -7.29 3.87
CA VAL A 122 -15.43 -6.23 3.02
C VAL A 122 -14.44 -5.04 3.01
N PRO A 123 -13.84 -4.67 1.86
CA PRO A 123 -12.83 -3.62 1.80
C PRO A 123 -13.36 -2.25 2.23
N GLY A 124 -12.57 -1.51 3.00
CA GLY A 124 -12.93 -0.20 3.55
C GLY A 124 -12.14 0.98 2.99
N ILE A 125 -10.96 0.76 2.39
CA ILE A 125 -10.04 1.84 1.98
C ILE A 125 -10.70 2.88 1.07
N VAL A 126 -11.48 2.47 0.07
CA VAL A 126 -12.13 3.42 -0.85
C VAL A 126 -13.06 4.37 -0.09
N MET A 127 -13.87 3.84 0.84
CA MET A 127 -14.72 4.67 1.69
C MET A 127 -13.89 5.59 2.60
N GLY A 128 -12.78 5.08 3.14
CA GLY A 128 -11.82 5.86 3.93
C GLY A 128 -11.24 7.04 3.16
N ILE A 129 -10.81 6.83 1.91
CA ILE A 129 -10.30 7.88 1.01
C ILE A 129 -11.32 8.99 0.83
N PHE A 130 -12.53 8.64 0.37
CA PHE A 130 -13.55 9.65 0.10
C PHE A 130 -13.98 10.38 1.38
N THR A 131 -14.08 9.68 2.51
CA THR A 131 -14.40 10.29 3.81
C THR A 131 -13.31 11.27 4.24
N ALA A 132 -12.03 10.91 4.09
CA ALA A 132 -10.90 11.76 4.45
C ALA A 132 -10.87 13.03 3.58
N LEU A 133 -11.02 12.88 2.26
CA LEU A 133 -11.03 14.01 1.33
C LEU A 133 -12.25 14.92 1.56
N GLU A 134 -13.45 14.37 1.69
CA GLU A 134 -14.68 15.15 1.88
C GLU A 134 -14.65 15.97 3.18
N LYS A 135 -14.17 15.37 4.27
CA LYS A 135 -14.19 16.03 5.59
C LYS A 135 -12.99 16.92 5.83
N TYR A 136 -11.82 16.53 5.34
CA TYR A 136 -10.54 17.10 5.78
C TYR A 136 -9.59 17.42 4.63
N GLY A 137 -9.88 16.97 3.41
CA GLY A 137 -9.09 17.28 2.23
C GLY A 137 -9.32 18.70 1.72
N THR A 138 -8.42 19.16 0.86
CA THR A 138 -8.53 20.42 0.13
C THR A 138 -8.47 20.25 -1.37
N MET A 139 -8.25 19.02 -1.85
CA MET A 139 -8.20 18.67 -3.27
C MET A 139 -9.27 17.62 -3.61
N SER A 140 -9.64 17.55 -4.89
CA SER A 140 -10.52 16.51 -5.41
C SER A 140 -9.80 15.16 -5.50
N PHE A 141 -10.57 14.07 -5.53
CA PHE A 141 -10.03 12.72 -5.76
C PHE A 141 -9.19 12.64 -7.05
N ALA A 142 -9.66 13.28 -8.13
CA ALA A 142 -8.96 13.27 -9.41
C ALA A 142 -7.56 13.90 -9.32
N GLU A 143 -7.41 14.99 -8.56
CA GLU A 143 -6.13 15.66 -8.37
C GLU A 143 -5.17 14.81 -7.53
N VAL A 144 -5.64 14.20 -6.43
CA VAL A 144 -4.78 13.39 -5.55
C VAL A 144 -4.46 12.01 -6.15
N ALA A 145 -5.30 11.49 -7.04
CA ALA A 145 -5.08 10.20 -7.71
C ALA A 145 -4.11 10.30 -8.89
N GLU A 146 -3.92 11.49 -9.46
CA GLU A 146 -3.11 11.73 -10.66
C GLU A 146 -1.72 11.05 -10.61
N PRO A 147 -0.93 11.13 -9.52
CA PRO A 147 0.38 10.48 -9.47
C PRO A 147 0.29 8.95 -9.55
N ALA A 148 -0.67 8.35 -8.85
CA ALA A 148 -0.89 6.91 -8.87
C ALA A 148 -1.37 6.42 -10.23
N LEU A 149 -2.24 7.19 -10.89
CA LEU A 149 -2.70 6.89 -12.26
C LEU A 149 -1.53 6.87 -13.24
N ARG A 150 -0.66 7.91 -13.22
CA ARG A 150 0.54 7.93 -14.07
C ARG A 150 1.45 6.73 -13.81
N LEU A 151 1.68 6.37 -12.54
CA LEU A 151 2.47 5.18 -12.19
C LEU A 151 1.85 3.88 -12.72
N ALA A 152 0.52 3.75 -12.68
CA ALA A 152 -0.17 2.56 -13.16
C ALA A 152 -0.18 2.47 -14.71
N GLU A 153 -0.35 3.59 -15.41
CA GLU A 153 -0.42 3.67 -16.88
C GLU A 153 0.95 3.62 -17.56
N GLU A 154 1.87 4.48 -17.12
CA GLU A 154 3.20 4.64 -17.70
C GLU A 154 4.13 3.54 -17.22
N GLY A 155 3.89 3.04 -16.00
CA GLY A 155 4.64 1.99 -15.33
C GLY A 155 5.76 2.52 -14.44
N PHE A 156 6.36 1.59 -13.70
CA PHE A 156 7.50 1.85 -12.82
C PHE A 156 8.47 0.68 -12.84
N GLU A 157 9.72 0.93 -12.45
CA GLU A 157 10.75 -0.10 -12.39
C GLU A 157 10.50 -1.05 -11.22
N VAL A 158 10.51 -2.36 -11.47
CA VAL A 158 10.37 -3.38 -10.41
C VAL A 158 11.60 -3.36 -9.52
N HIS A 159 11.39 -3.03 -8.25
CA HIS A 159 12.46 -3.04 -7.25
C HIS A 159 12.90 -4.49 -6.91
N PRO A 160 14.19 -4.75 -6.60
CA PRO A 160 14.67 -6.10 -6.25
C PRO A 160 13.88 -6.77 -5.11
N MET A 161 13.45 -6.00 -4.10
CA MET A 161 12.58 -6.50 -3.04
C MET A 161 11.22 -6.97 -3.56
N GLN A 162 10.62 -6.20 -4.47
CA GLN A 162 9.34 -6.54 -5.08
C GLN A 162 9.45 -7.80 -5.95
N ASN A 163 10.52 -7.94 -6.74
CA ASN A 163 10.81 -9.16 -7.49
C ASN A 163 10.94 -10.39 -6.57
N GLY A 164 11.62 -10.25 -5.43
CA GLY A 164 11.71 -11.30 -4.41
C GLY A 164 10.33 -11.73 -3.90
N ILE A 165 9.48 -10.75 -3.55
CA ILE A 165 8.10 -11.00 -3.09
C ILE A 165 7.27 -11.70 -4.17
N ILE A 166 7.31 -11.23 -5.43
CA ILE A 166 6.57 -11.86 -6.54
C ILE A 166 7.05 -13.31 -6.74
N THR A 167 8.35 -13.56 -6.63
CA THR A 167 8.95 -14.89 -6.80
C THR A 167 8.50 -15.84 -5.69
N ASP A 168 8.53 -15.39 -4.43
CA ASP A 168 8.06 -16.16 -3.27
C ASP A 168 6.56 -16.48 -3.36
N GLU A 169 5.80 -15.60 -4.01
CA GLU A 169 4.35 -15.70 -4.17
C GLU A 169 3.91 -16.33 -5.51
N PHE A 170 4.87 -16.77 -6.34
CA PHE A 170 4.61 -17.21 -7.71
C PHE A 170 3.53 -18.28 -7.82
N GLU A 171 3.60 -19.33 -6.98
CA GLU A 171 2.60 -20.42 -7.01
C GLU A 171 1.18 -19.92 -6.73
N LYS A 172 1.03 -18.95 -5.83
CA LYS A 172 -0.26 -18.34 -5.50
C LYS A 172 -0.76 -17.47 -6.66
N LEU A 173 0.11 -16.62 -7.20
CA LEU A 173 -0.23 -15.75 -8.33
C LEU A 173 -0.60 -16.57 -9.57
N ALA A 174 0.18 -17.59 -9.93
CA ALA A 174 -0.08 -18.44 -11.09
C ALA A 174 -1.39 -19.24 -10.95
N LYS A 175 -1.76 -19.61 -9.72
CA LYS A 175 -3.00 -20.34 -9.45
C LYS A 175 -4.25 -19.46 -9.49
N TYR A 176 -4.18 -18.28 -8.87
CA TYR A 176 -5.38 -17.46 -8.64
C TYR A 176 -5.51 -16.25 -9.57
N SER A 177 -4.39 -15.76 -10.10
CA SER A 177 -4.33 -14.57 -10.94
C SER A 177 -3.25 -14.71 -12.05
N PRO A 178 -3.30 -15.77 -12.89
CA PRO A 178 -2.24 -16.06 -13.86
C PRO A 178 -2.01 -14.95 -14.91
N GLU A 179 -3.01 -14.10 -15.14
CA GLU A 179 -2.97 -12.99 -16.09
C GLU A 179 -2.65 -11.64 -15.42
N CYS A 180 -2.25 -11.63 -14.15
CA CYS A 180 -1.94 -10.39 -13.45
C CYS A 180 -0.67 -9.73 -14.01
N ALA A 181 -0.57 -8.41 -13.82
CA ALA A 181 0.57 -7.63 -14.29
C ALA A 181 1.92 -8.16 -13.77
N PHE A 182 1.94 -8.76 -12.57
CA PHE A 182 3.15 -9.28 -11.92
C PHE A 182 3.70 -10.56 -12.57
N LEU A 183 2.94 -11.19 -13.47
CA LEU A 183 3.34 -12.40 -14.20
C LEU A 183 3.38 -12.17 -15.73
N PRO A 184 4.20 -11.23 -16.25
CA PRO A 184 4.28 -11.00 -17.69
C PRO A 184 4.74 -12.27 -18.41
N GLY A 185 3.90 -12.77 -19.33
CA GLY A 185 4.17 -14.04 -20.01
C GLY A 185 4.09 -15.27 -19.11
N GLY A 186 3.44 -15.16 -17.94
CA GLY A 186 3.24 -16.25 -16.98
C GLY A 186 4.40 -16.49 -16.02
N LEU A 187 5.40 -15.60 -15.98
CA LEU A 187 6.56 -15.70 -15.09
C LEU A 187 6.72 -14.42 -14.25
N PRO A 188 7.31 -14.49 -13.03
CA PRO A 188 7.56 -13.32 -12.20
C PRO A 188 8.25 -12.18 -12.96
N ALA A 189 7.73 -10.96 -12.81
CA ALA A 189 8.39 -9.77 -13.34
C ALA A 189 9.78 -9.61 -12.73
N GLU A 190 10.80 -9.44 -13.59
CA GLU A 190 12.20 -9.31 -13.17
C GLU A 190 12.48 -7.90 -12.62
N ALA A 191 13.39 -7.80 -11.65
CA ALA A 191 13.88 -6.51 -11.18
C ALA A 191 14.48 -5.68 -12.33
N GLY A 192 14.24 -4.38 -12.33
CA GLY A 192 14.68 -3.49 -13.41
C GLY A 192 13.74 -3.42 -14.62
N THR A 193 12.74 -4.31 -14.72
CA THR A 193 11.74 -4.23 -15.79
C THR A 193 10.67 -3.19 -15.47
N VAL A 194 10.07 -2.59 -16.50
CA VAL A 194 8.95 -1.66 -16.33
C VAL A 194 7.65 -2.44 -16.21
N LEU A 195 7.04 -2.37 -15.03
CA LEU A 195 5.74 -2.98 -14.74
C LEU A 195 4.62 -1.98 -14.96
N LYS A 196 3.58 -2.37 -15.71
CA LYS A 196 2.40 -1.55 -15.98
C LYS A 196 1.14 -2.23 -15.46
N GLN A 197 0.19 -1.45 -14.96
CA GLN A 197 -1.07 -1.92 -14.39
C GLN A 197 -2.29 -1.19 -15.01
N PRO A 198 -2.51 -1.30 -16.33
CA PRO A 198 -3.53 -0.52 -17.03
C PRO A 198 -4.97 -0.83 -16.59
N GLU A 199 -5.24 -2.03 -16.07
CA GLU A 199 -6.57 -2.34 -15.52
C GLU A 199 -6.80 -1.73 -14.14
N LEU A 200 -5.74 -1.46 -13.37
CA LEU A 200 -5.83 -0.74 -12.10
C LEU A 200 -6.01 0.78 -12.31
N ALA A 201 -5.51 1.30 -13.44
CA ALA A 201 -5.63 2.70 -13.81
C ALA A 201 -7.06 3.10 -14.26
N LYS A 202 -7.86 2.14 -14.74
CA LYS A 202 -9.24 2.37 -15.21
C LYS A 202 -10.25 2.38 -14.07
#